data_AF-A0A842T0X5-F1
#
_entry.id   AF-A0A842T0X5-F1
#
_cell.length_a   1.000
_cell.length_b   1.000
_cell.length_c   1.000
_cell.angle_alpha   90.00
_cell.angle_beta   90.00
_cell.angle_gamma   90.00
#
_symmetry.space_group_name_H-M   'P 1'
#
loop_
_entity.id
_entity.type
_entity.pdbx_description
1 polymer ?
#
loop_
_entity_poly.entity_id
_entity_poly.type
_entity_poly.pdbx_seq_one_letter_code
_entity_poly.pdbx_strand_id
1 'polypeptide(L)'
;MNKVELLAPAKNFKAIKAAADYADSFYFGVQKYNMRMRSENINIKDIWKISDYCKKKDLKTYLTTNILLYDDELAEIQNLIESAKEAGIDAVIVHDLAAMEIAKRIGIPFHVSTQCNVSNSLSARLYEKFGAERVILARELSLEKIKEIKRNLISAEIETFVHGAMCTSVSGRCYFSQDICGSPEKSANRGNCIQPCRRKWLVKDMDNNEYIYDGVRYMNSRDLCTIAYIPDLIEANIDAFKIEGRMRHPHYVEIVAKTYREAIEAYYNGTFTEKKVGWWVTELKKVYNRGFTPGFYFKRPTEKDHQHNYPYNLSHYRYIKVGKIIDYNANNQMATILLDNGYMEKNSDVIIMGKSSDTYIHQQKNVLKYKGKIIKRTPRGTKKDKIYVKMKVNDVPETQGVDKVYIFTNKTYKKQSYSL
;
A
#
# COMPACT_ATOMS: atom_id res chain seq x y z
N MET A 1 -20.29 -1.01 -19.32
CA MET A 1 -18.88 -0.86 -18.91
C MET A 1 -18.63 -1.82 -17.77
N ASN A 2 -17.55 -2.60 -17.82
CA ASN A 2 -17.09 -3.36 -16.65
C ASN A 2 -16.65 -2.37 -15.58
N LYS A 3 -16.83 -2.75 -14.32
CA LYS A 3 -16.43 -1.93 -13.18
C LYS A 3 -14.91 -1.88 -13.10
N VAL A 4 -14.34 -0.71 -12.79
CA VAL A 4 -12.89 -0.58 -12.58
C VAL A 4 -12.42 -1.48 -11.43
N GLU A 5 -11.29 -2.14 -11.63
CA GLU A 5 -10.63 -2.98 -10.62
C GLU A 5 -9.88 -2.11 -9.60
N LEU A 6 -10.00 -2.39 -8.31
CA LEU A 6 -9.18 -1.79 -7.26
C LEU A 6 -8.09 -2.76 -6.78
N LEU A 7 -6.85 -2.47 -7.17
CA LEU A 7 -5.68 -3.27 -6.85
C LEU A 7 -4.94 -2.75 -5.61
N ALA A 8 -4.95 -3.54 -4.54
CA ALA A 8 -4.33 -3.21 -3.26
C ALA A 8 -2.93 -3.82 -3.08
N PRO A 9 -2.00 -3.12 -2.42
CA PRO A 9 -0.66 -3.63 -2.12
C PRO A 9 -0.66 -4.53 -0.89
N ALA A 10 0.11 -5.61 -0.93
CA ALA A 10 0.36 -6.43 0.25
C ALA A 10 1.85 -6.63 0.52
N LYS A 11 2.24 -6.39 1.78
CA LYS A 11 3.57 -6.73 2.29
C LYS A 11 3.64 -8.10 2.96
N ASN A 12 2.49 -8.59 3.43
CA ASN A 12 2.29 -9.82 4.17
C ASN A 12 0.79 -10.17 4.15
N PHE A 13 0.43 -11.35 4.65
CA PHE A 13 -0.96 -11.83 4.61
C PHE A 13 -1.93 -10.98 5.44
N LYS A 14 -1.46 -10.33 6.51
CA LYS A 14 -2.28 -9.37 7.29
C LYS A 14 -2.79 -8.21 6.43
N ALA A 15 -1.96 -7.68 5.53
CA ALA A 15 -2.37 -6.60 4.65
C ALA A 15 -3.46 -7.03 3.65
N ILE A 16 -3.41 -8.29 3.21
CA ILE A 16 -4.45 -8.88 2.37
C ILE A 16 -5.76 -8.98 3.16
N LYS A 17 -5.72 -9.62 4.34
CA LYS A 17 -6.89 -9.71 5.23
C LYS A 17 -7.50 -8.34 5.56
N ALA A 18 -6.65 -7.35 5.83
CA ALA A 18 -7.06 -6.00 6.19
C ALA A 18 -7.90 -5.29 5.11
N ALA A 19 -7.66 -5.60 3.82
CA ALA A 19 -8.34 -4.95 2.71
C ALA A 19 -9.21 -5.89 1.87
N ALA A 20 -9.38 -7.16 2.30
CA ALA A 20 -10.01 -8.21 1.52
C ALA A 20 -11.47 -7.89 1.14
N ASP A 21 -12.18 -7.12 1.96
CA ASP A 21 -13.57 -6.76 1.70
C ASP A 21 -13.71 -5.44 0.90
N TYR A 22 -12.58 -4.83 0.50
CA TYR A 22 -12.55 -3.52 -0.17
C TYR A 22 -11.84 -3.52 -1.52
N ALA A 23 -10.88 -4.43 -1.74
CA ALA A 23 -10.13 -4.56 -2.99
C ALA A 23 -10.73 -5.68 -3.87
N ASP A 24 -10.46 -5.63 -5.18
CA ASP A 24 -10.78 -6.74 -6.10
C ASP A 24 -9.55 -7.64 -6.31
N SER A 25 -8.36 -7.10 -6.10
CA SER A 25 -7.11 -7.78 -6.37
C SER A 25 -5.99 -7.31 -5.44
N PHE A 26 -4.97 -8.16 -5.29
CA PHE A 26 -3.79 -7.89 -4.46
C PHE A 26 -2.50 -8.11 -5.22
N TYR A 27 -1.56 -7.17 -5.11
CA TYR A 27 -0.19 -7.39 -5.60
C TYR A 27 0.83 -7.44 -4.48
N PHE A 28 1.76 -8.37 -4.58
CA PHE A 28 2.82 -8.58 -3.59
C PHE A 28 4.09 -9.13 -4.23
N GLY A 29 5.19 -9.12 -3.48
CA GLY A 29 6.43 -9.77 -3.86
C GLY A 29 6.87 -10.76 -2.81
N VAL A 30 7.73 -11.69 -3.23
CA VAL A 30 8.41 -12.63 -2.33
C VAL A 30 9.74 -12.04 -1.84
N GLN A 31 10.61 -12.85 -1.22
CA GLN A 31 11.84 -12.34 -0.61
C GLN A 31 12.82 -11.71 -1.62
N LYS A 32 12.91 -12.24 -2.85
CA LYS A 32 13.79 -11.74 -3.92
C LYS A 32 13.00 -11.21 -5.13
N TYR A 33 13.72 -10.61 -6.08
CA TYR A 33 13.24 -10.29 -7.43
C TYR A 33 12.10 -9.26 -7.53
N ASN A 34 12.02 -8.29 -6.63
CA ASN A 34 10.95 -7.30 -6.67
C ASN A 34 11.39 -5.92 -6.17
N MET A 35 10.65 -4.88 -6.56
CA MET A 35 11.01 -3.49 -6.26
C MET A 35 10.92 -3.08 -4.77
N ARG A 36 10.59 -3.99 -3.86
CA ARG A 36 10.51 -3.73 -2.40
C ARG A 36 11.13 -4.88 -1.61
N MET A 37 12.33 -5.33 -1.97
CA MET A 37 13.05 -6.40 -1.26
C MET A 37 13.27 -6.11 0.23
N ARG A 38 13.32 -4.84 0.63
CA ARG A 38 13.41 -4.42 2.04
C ARG A 38 12.10 -4.47 2.82
N SER A 39 10.99 -4.86 2.19
CA SER A 39 9.72 -5.10 2.88
C SER A 39 9.77 -6.45 3.61
N GLU A 40 8.80 -6.69 4.49
CA GLU A 40 8.61 -8.00 5.14
C GLU A 40 8.51 -9.12 4.10
N ASN A 41 7.81 -8.81 2.99
CA ASN A 41 7.52 -9.68 1.85
C ASN A 41 6.86 -11.00 2.25
N ILE A 42 6.24 -11.65 1.27
CA ILE A 42 5.59 -12.96 1.47
C ILE A 42 6.64 -14.05 1.33
N ASN A 43 6.59 -15.06 2.20
CA ASN A 43 7.44 -16.23 1.99
C ASN A 43 6.94 -16.98 0.76
N ILE A 44 7.84 -17.41 -0.13
CA ILE A 44 7.45 -18.22 -1.29
C ILE A 44 6.55 -19.40 -0.91
N LYS A 45 6.79 -20.06 0.23
CA LYS A 45 5.95 -21.18 0.71
C LYS A 45 4.51 -20.78 1.04
N ASP A 46 4.27 -19.50 1.34
CA ASP A 46 2.95 -18.99 1.73
C ASP A 46 2.10 -18.54 0.52
N ILE A 47 2.63 -18.55 -0.71
CA ILE A 47 1.86 -18.08 -1.87
C ILE A 47 0.63 -18.97 -2.16
N TRP A 48 0.72 -20.29 -1.93
CA TRP A 48 -0.42 -21.22 -2.05
C TRP A 48 -1.53 -20.88 -1.07
N LYS A 49 -1.16 -20.62 0.19
CA LYS A 49 -2.11 -20.23 1.24
C LYS A 49 -2.82 -18.91 0.90
N ILE A 50 -2.08 -17.95 0.35
CA ILE A 50 -2.62 -16.65 -0.04
C ILE A 50 -3.55 -16.78 -1.24
N SER A 51 -3.13 -17.51 -2.27
CA SER A 51 -3.93 -17.80 -3.45
C SER A 51 -5.26 -18.48 -3.06
N ASP A 52 -5.20 -19.53 -2.25
CA ASP A 52 -6.39 -20.24 -1.75
C ASP A 52 -7.33 -19.32 -0.96
N TYR A 53 -6.80 -18.48 -0.07
CA TYR A 53 -7.61 -17.51 0.68
C TYR A 53 -8.29 -16.49 -0.25
N CYS A 54 -7.54 -15.93 -1.21
CA CYS A 54 -8.05 -14.92 -2.14
C CYS A 54 -9.10 -15.52 -3.07
N LYS A 55 -8.85 -16.70 -3.64
CA LYS A 55 -9.78 -17.42 -4.51
C LYS A 55 -11.12 -17.73 -3.82
N LYS A 56 -11.10 -18.13 -2.55
CA LYS A 56 -12.32 -18.35 -1.73
C LYS A 56 -13.15 -17.08 -1.54
N LYS A 57 -12.56 -15.90 -1.74
CA LYS A 57 -13.20 -14.58 -1.63
C LYS A 57 -13.39 -13.89 -2.99
N ASP A 58 -13.17 -14.60 -4.10
CA ASP A 58 -13.22 -14.03 -5.46
C ASP A 58 -12.26 -12.85 -5.66
N LEU A 59 -11.09 -12.92 -5.03
CA LEU A 59 -10.03 -11.92 -5.11
C LEU A 59 -8.90 -12.42 -6.01
N LYS A 60 -8.42 -11.57 -6.92
CA LYS A 60 -7.26 -11.88 -7.75
C LYS A 60 -5.94 -11.60 -7.03
N THR A 61 -4.87 -12.28 -7.44
CA THR A 61 -3.53 -12.17 -6.87
C THR A 61 -2.48 -11.99 -7.96
N TYR A 62 -1.59 -11.02 -7.78
CA TYR A 62 -0.52 -10.69 -8.71
C TYR A 62 0.85 -10.71 -8.05
N LEU A 63 1.74 -11.56 -8.54
CA LEU A 63 3.11 -11.64 -8.03
C LEU A 63 4.03 -10.67 -8.78
N THR A 64 4.76 -9.82 -8.08
CA THR A 64 5.73 -8.92 -8.71
C THR A 64 7.08 -9.59 -8.89
N THR A 65 7.59 -9.59 -10.12
CA THR A 65 8.97 -9.91 -10.52
C THR A 65 9.60 -8.73 -11.26
N ASN A 66 9.34 -7.52 -10.76
CA ASN A 66 9.43 -6.28 -11.52
C ASN A 66 10.77 -5.54 -11.38
N ILE A 67 11.89 -6.26 -11.47
CA ILE A 67 13.25 -5.71 -11.40
C ILE A 67 14.06 -6.03 -12.67
N LEU A 68 15.24 -5.41 -12.78
CA LEU A 68 16.26 -5.81 -13.76
C LEU A 68 16.78 -7.21 -13.46
N LEU A 69 17.06 -8.01 -14.48
CA LEU A 69 17.60 -9.37 -14.34
C LEU A 69 18.97 -9.49 -15.02
N TYR A 70 19.80 -10.39 -14.49
CA TYR A 70 21.05 -10.82 -15.11
C TYR A 70 20.97 -12.30 -15.51
N ASP A 71 21.86 -12.73 -16.41
CA ASP A 71 21.83 -14.09 -16.98
C ASP A 71 21.91 -15.20 -15.91
N ASP A 72 22.69 -14.98 -14.86
CA ASP A 72 22.84 -15.88 -13.72
C ASP A 72 21.58 -15.98 -12.83
N GLU A 73 20.62 -15.06 -13.01
CA GLU A 73 19.36 -15.01 -12.26
C GLU A 73 18.18 -15.62 -13.03
N LEU A 74 18.35 -15.94 -14.33
CA LEU A 74 17.25 -16.38 -15.19
C LEU A 74 16.63 -17.70 -14.72
N ALA A 75 17.45 -18.64 -14.23
CA ALA A 75 16.95 -19.92 -13.69
C ALA A 75 16.12 -19.72 -12.42
N GLU A 76 16.56 -18.86 -11.50
CA GLU A 76 15.79 -18.55 -10.27
C GLU A 76 14.46 -17.86 -10.60
N ILE A 77 14.44 -16.96 -11.59
CA ILE A 77 13.22 -16.29 -12.06
C ILE A 77 12.25 -17.27 -12.71
N GLN A 78 12.74 -18.18 -13.55
CA GLN A 78 11.91 -19.21 -14.15
C GLN A 78 11.22 -20.05 -13.07
N ASN A 79 11.98 -20.58 -12.10
CA ASN A 79 11.42 -21.36 -11.00
C ASN A 79 10.38 -20.58 -10.18
N LEU A 80 10.61 -19.28 -9.97
CA LEU A 80 9.68 -18.41 -9.25
C LEU A 80 8.36 -18.23 -10.01
N ILE A 81 8.42 -18.02 -11.33
CA ILE A 81 7.23 -17.85 -12.18
C ILE A 81 6.46 -19.19 -12.31
N GLU A 82 7.17 -20.31 -12.41
CA GLU A 82 6.56 -21.65 -12.38
C GLU A 82 5.83 -21.90 -11.05
N SER A 83 6.47 -21.60 -9.92
CA SER A 83 5.85 -21.70 -8.60
C SER A 83 4.59 -20.83 -8.48
N ALA A 84 4.60 -19.63 -9.07
CA ALA A 84 3.44 -18.74 -9.09
C ALA A 84 2.27 -19.36 -9.87
N LYS A 85 2.54 -19.95 -11.03
CA LYS A 85 1.52 -20.66 -11.82
C LYS A 85 0.95 -21.86 -11.08
N GLU A 86 1.80 -22.69 -10.48
CA GLU A 86 1.40 -23.86 -9.70
C GLU A 86 0.55 -23.48 -8.48
N ALA A 87 0.85 -22.35 -7.84
CA ALA A 87 0.07 -21.82 -6.73
C ALA A 87 -1.27 -21.20 -7.15
N GLY A 88 -1.52 -21.04 -8.45
CA GLY A 88 -2.74 -20.41 -8.98
C GLY A 88 -2.75 -18.89 -8.84
N ILE A 89 -1.58 -18.24 -8.87
CA ILE A 89 -1.49 -16.78 -8.98
C ILE A 89 -2.00 -16.35 -10.35
N ASP A 90 -2.88 -15.33 -10.39
CA ASP A 90 -3.60 -14.93 -11.60
C ASP A 90 -2.70 -14.29 -12.66
N ALA A 91 -1.69 -13.50 -12.22
CA ALA A 91 -0.71 -12.91 -13.14
C ALA A 91 0.61 -12.55 -12.46
N VAL A 92 1.66 -12.36 -13.26
CA VAL A 92 2.94 -11.79 -12.81
C VAL A 92 3.14 -10.36 -13.30
N ILE A 93 3.57 -9.44 -12.42
CA ILE A 93 3.94 -8.08 -12.80
C ILE A 93 5.44 -8.05 -13.10
N VAL A 94 5.79 -7.91 -14.37
CA VAL A 94 7.15 -8.08 -14.90
C VAL A 94 7.72 -6.77 -15.45
N HIS A 95 9.04 -6.61 -15.38
CA HIS A 95 9.76 -5.47 -15.95
C HIS A 95 10.67 -5.89 -17.10
N ASP A 96 11.45 -6.96 -16.87
CA ASP A 96 12.44 -7.45 -17.80
C ASP A 96 11.81 -8.22 -18.97
N LEU A 97 12.36 -8.07 -20.18
CA LEU A 97 11.87 -8.76 -21.38
C LEU A 97 12.05 -10.28 -21.27
N ALA A 98 13.13 -10.76 -20.64
CA ALA A 98 13.33 -12.17 -20.41
C ALA A 98 12.24 -12.73 -19.48
N ALA A 99 11.86 -11.98 -18.43
CA ALA A 99 10.76 -12.38 -17.55
C ALA A 99 9.40 -12.42 -18.28
N MET A 100 9.15 -11.51 -19.23
CA MET A 100 7.96 -11.54 -20.08
C MET A 100 7.93 -12.78 -20.97
N GLU A 101 9.06 -13.09 -21.64
CA GLU A 101 9.19 -14.28 -22.49
C GLU A 101 9.01 -15.57 -21.67
N ILE A 102 9.62 -15.64 -20.48
CA ILE A 102 9.47 -16.76 -19.55
C ILE A 102 8.00 -16.94 -19.13
N ALA A 103 7.32 -15.86 -18.72
CA ALA A 103 5.91 -15.91 -18.34
C ALA A 103 5.01 -16.40 -19.49
N LYS A 104 5.26 -15.89 -20.71
CA LYS A 104 4.56 -16.33 -21.93
C LYS A 104 4.78 -17.81 -22.22
N ARG A 105 6.03 -18.30 -22.15
CA ARG A 105 6.36 -19.72 -22.37
C ARG A 105 5.73 -20.63 -21.31
N ILE A 106 5.75 -20.22 -20.05
CA ILE A 106 5.10 -20.92 -18.94
C ILE A 106 3.58 -20.88 -19.09
N GLY A 107 3.02 -19.89 -19.79
CA GLY A 107 1.59 -19.72 -19.96
C GLY A 107 0.90 -19.21 -18.70
N ILE A 108 1.53 -18.27 -18.00
CA ILE A 108 0.91 -17.46 -16.94
C ILE A 108 0.72 -16.03 -17.46
N PRO A 109 -0.45 -15.40 -17.26
CA PRO A 109 -0.65 -14.02 -17.67
C PRO A 109 0.38 -13.07 -17.04
N PHE A 110 0.72 -12.02 -17.77
CA PHE A 110 1.66 -11.03 -17.26
C PHE A 110 1.19 -9.60 -17.49
N HIS A 111 1.54 -8.75 -16.53
CA HIS A 111 1.28 -7.33 -16.53
C HIS A 111 2.60 -6.58 -16.66
N VAL A 112 2.66 -5.60 -17.55
CA VAL A 112 3.85 -4.76 -17.74
C VAL A 112 3.98 -3.77 -16.60
N SER A 113 5.08 -3.85 -15.85
CA SER A 113 5.40 -2.94 -14.75
C SER A 113 5.58 -1.50 -15.24
N THR A 114 5.18 -0.55 -14.39
CA THR A 114 5.49 0.89 -14.58
C THR A 114 6.99 1.17 -14.76
N GLN A 115 7.87 0.25 -14.31
CA GLN A 115 9.32 0.29 -14.56
C GLN A 115 9.70 0.21 -16.06
N CYS A 116 8.79 -0.20 -16.94
CA CYS A 116 8.96 -0.18 -18.39
C CYS A 116 8.72 1.23 -18.99
N ASN A 117 8.24 2.20 -18.20
CA ASN A 117 8.00 3.59 -18.60
C ASN A 117 7.11 3.74 -19.85
N VAL A 118 6.05 2.92 -19.92
CA VAL A 118 5.09 2.98 -21.04
C VAL A 118 4.32 4.30 -20.99
N SER A 119 4.68 5.20 -21.89
CA SER A 119 4.23 6.61 -21.89
C SER A 119 3.61 7.05 -23.23
N ASN A 120 3.45 6.13 -24.18
CA ASN A 120 2.90 6.40 -25.50
C ASN A 120 2.22 5.14 -26.08
N SER A 121 1.34 5.34 -27.06
CA SER A 121 0.52 4.28 -27.66
C SER A 121 1.34 3.23 -28.42
N LEU A 122 2.46 3.61 -29.05
CA LEU A 122 3.29 2.67 -29.79
C LEU A 122 3.93 1.65 -28.84
N SER A 123 4.52 2.11 -27.73
CA SER A 123 5.09 1.23 -26.71
C SER A 123 4.02 0.32 -26.10
N ALA A 124 2.84 0.86 -25.78
CA ALA A 124 1.74 0.05 -25.22
C ALA A 124 1.31 -1.08 -26.18
N ARG A 125 1.13 -0.76 -27.48
CA ARG A 125 0.80 -1.77 -28.51
C ARG A 125 1.88 -2.82 -28.72
N LEU A 126 3.17 -2.46 -28.58
CA LEU A 126 4.26 -3.44 -28.69
C LEU A 126 4.16 -4.49 -27.58
N TYR A 127 3.87 -4.05 -26.35
CA TYR A 127 3.66 -4.99 -25.23
C TYR A 127 2.39 -5.81 -25.37
N GLU A 128 1.29 -5.22 -25.86
CA GLU A 128 0.07 -5.96 -26.18
C GLU A 128 0.35 -7.07 -27.22
N LYS A 129 1.04 -6.74 -28.32
CA LYS A 129 1.46 -7.73 -29.33
C LYS A 129 2.40 -8.80 -28.77
N PHE A 130 3.22 -8.45 -27.78
CA PHE A 130 4.09 -9.41 -27.10
C PHE A 130 3.28 -10.43 -26.28
N GLY A 131 2.09 -10.05 -25.81
CA GLY A 131 1.15 -10.90 -25.07
C GLY A 131 0.72 -10.34 -23.71
N ALA A 132 0.95 -9.05 -23.44
CA ALA A 132 0.58 -8.45 -22.16
C ALA A 132 -0.94 -8.39 -22.00
N GLU A 133 -1.46 -8.91 -20.89
CA GLU A 133 -2.87 -8.76 -20.53
C GLU A 133 -3.16 -7.34 -20.03
N ARG A 134 -2.18 -6.74 -19.34
CA ARG A 134 -2.31 -5.41 -18.73
C ARG A 134 -1.02 -4.62 -18.82
N VAL A 135 -1.15 -3.31 -19.05
CA VAL A 135 -0.04 -2.36 -19.10
C VAL A 135 -0.18 -1.33 -17.99
N ILE A 136 0.74 -1.37 -17.02
CA ILE A 136 0.80 -0.37 -15.94
C ILE A 136 1.51 0.86 -16.47
N LEU A 137 0.75 1.93 -16.68
CA LEU A 137 1.26 3.12 -17.36
C LEU A 137 2.25 3.92 -16.51
N ALA A 138 3.04 4.74 -17.20
CA ALA A 138 3.98 5.65 -16.57
C ALA A 138 3.26 6.70 -15.71
N ARG A 139 3.85 7.07 -14.56
CA ARG A 139 3.20 7.91 -13.54
C ARG A 139 3.21 9.41 -13.87
N GLU A 140 3.92 9.79 -14.92
CA GLU A 140 4.08 11.15 -15.44
C GLU A 140 3.09 11.52 -16.56
N LEU A 141 2.12 10.65 -16.86
CA LEU A 141 1.11 10.91 -17.88
C LEU A 141 -0.04 11.78 -17.39
N SER A 142 -0.56 12.61 -18.29
CA SER A 142 -1.86 13.27 -18.13
C SER A 142 -2.99 12.32 -18.48
N LEU A 143 -4.20 12.65 -18.02
CA LEU A 143 -5.40 11.87 -18.29
C LEU A 143 -5.72 11.79 -19.78
N GLU A 144 -5.49 12.88 -20.53
CA GLU A 144 -5.67 12.90 -21.98
C GLU A 144 -4.71 11.94 -22.70
N LYS A 145 -3.44 11.87 -22.28
CA LYS A 145 -2.49 10.89 -22.83
C LYS A 145 -2.88 9.45 -22.51
N ILE A 146 -3.44 9.21 -21.32
CA ILE A 146 -3.95 7.89 -20.94
C ILE A 146 -5.12 7.48 -21.82
N LYS A 147 -6.08 8.39 -22.06
CA LYS A 147 -7.20 8.17 -23.00
C LYS A 147 -6.68 7.84 -24.40
N GLU A 148 -5.68 8.58 -24.88
CA GLU A 148 -5.06 8.34 -26.19
C GLU A 148 -4.43 6.93 -26.27
N ILE A 149 -3.68 6.51 -25.24
CA ILE A 149 -3.10 5.17 -25.17
C ILE A 149 -4.21 4.10 -25.17
N LYS A 150 -5.24 4.26 -24.34
CA LYS A 150 -6.35 3.29 -24.25
C LYS A 150 -7.07 3.11 -25.58
N ARG A 151 -7.34 4.20 -26.31
CA ARG A 151 -8.00 4.16 -27.64
C ARG A 151 -7.18 3.40 -28.69
N ASN A 152 -5.87 3.26 -28.49
CA ASN A 152 -4.96 2.62 -29.42
C ASN A 152 -4.67 1.14 -29.08
N LEU A 153 -5.18 0.63 -27.95
CA LEU A 153 -5.09 -0.78 -27.57
C LEU A 153 -6.32 -1.55 -28.07
N ILE A 154 -6.13 -2.84 -28.34
CA ILE A 154 -7.16 -3.73 -28.87
C ILE A 154 -7.81 -4.53 -27.73
N SER A 155 -6.98 -5.12 -26.87
CA SER A 155 -7.41 -6.05 -25.82
C SER A 155 -6.72 -5.81 -24.48
N ALA A 156 -5.51 -5.26 -24.45
CA ALA A 156 -4.79 -5.06 -23.20
C ALA A 156 -5.48 -4.02 -22.31
N GLU A 157 -5.55 -4.34 -21.02
CA GLU A 157 -6.02 -3.43 -19.99
C GLU A 157 -4.95 -2.36 -19.68
N ILE A 158 -5.40 -1.22 -19.19
CA ILE A 158 -4.52 -0.18 -18.63
C ILE A 158 -4.71 -0.08 -17.12
N GLU A 159 -3.58 0.04 -16.43
CA GLU A 159 -3.56 0.24 -14.98
C GLU A 159 -2.81 1.52 -14.66
N THR A 160 -3.34 2.29 -13.70
CA THR A 160 -2.73 3.55 -13.27
C THR A 160 -2.69 3.63 -11.74
N PHE A 161 -1.73 4.38 -11.21
CA PHE A 161 -1.65 4.60 -9.77
C PHE A 161 -2.66 5.66 -9.34
N VAL A 162 -3.43 5.40 -8.29
CA VAL A 162 -4.42 6.37 -7.77
C VAL A 162 -4.06 6.94 -6.41
N HIS A 163 -3.17 6.26 -5.68
CA HIS A 163 -2.77 6.66 -4.33
C HIS A 163 -1.32 6.29 -4.01
N GLY A 164 -0.71 7.03 -3.08
CA GLY A 164 0.51 6.67 -2.39
C GLY A 164 1.77 7.34 -2.92
N ALA A 165 2.93 6.88 -2.45
CA ALA A 165 4.17 7.61 -2.64
C ALA A 165 4.56 7.81 -4.11
N MET A 166 4.94 9.03 -4.46
CA MET A 166 5.51 9.38 -5.76
C MET A 166 7.04 9.36 -5.72
N CYS A 167 7.65 8.90 -6.81
CA CYS A 167 9.11 8.99 -6.98
C CYS A 167 9.45 10.35 -7.58
N THR A 168 10.68 10.79 -7.33
CA THR A 168 11.28 11.97 -7.96
C THR A 168 11.79 11.66 -9.36
N SER A 169 12.13 10.40 -9.58
CA SER A 169 12.65 9.89 -10.83
C SER A 169 11.53 9.32 -11.69
N VAL A 170 11.70 9.41 -13.01
CA VAL A 170 10.73 9.00 -14.02
C VAL A 170 10.35 7.52 -13.84
N SER A 171 9.10 7.28 -13.45
CA SER A 171 8.54 5.96 -13.11
C SER A 171 9.45 5.06 -12.25
N GLY A 172 10.21 5.68 -11.33
CA GLY A 172 11.03 4.97 -10.33
C GLY A 172 12.42 4.54 -10.79
N ARG A 173 12.85 4.85 -12.02
CA ARG A 173 14.20 4.56 -12.51
C ARG A 173 15.24 5.50 -11.88
N CYS A 174 15.98 5.03 -10.89
CA CYS A 174 16.77 5.91 -10.01
C CYS A 174 18.12 5.30 -9.60
N TYR A 175 19.20 6.05 -9.80
CA TYR A 175 20.57 5.68 -9.39
C TYR A 175 20.97 6.27 -8.02
N PHE A 176 20.24 7.28 -7.54
CA PHE A 176 20.64 8.07 -6.39
C PHE A 176 20.93 7.25 -5.11
N SER A 177 20.21 6.15 -4.89
CA SER A 177 20.41 5.28 -3.73
C SER A 177 21.70 4.45 -3.79
N GLN A 178 22.08 3.95 -4.97
CA GLN A 178 23.31 3.17 -5.12
C GLN A 178 24.53 4.08 -5.11
N ASP A 179 24.45 5.25 -5.77
CA ASP A 179 25.57 6.19 -5.89
C ASP A 179 25.96 6.71 -4.52
N ILE A 180 24.98 7.12 -3.70
CA ILE A 180 25.26 7.66 -2.37
C ILE A 180 25.76 6.61 -1.37
N CYS A 181 25.50 5.33 -1.64
CA CYS A 181 26.03 4.24 -0.86
C CYS A 181 27.33 3.67 -1.42
N GLY A 182 27.77 4.12 -2.60
CA GLY A 182 28.91 3.53 -3.32
C GLY A 182 28.74 2.04 -3.61
N SER A 183 27.50 1.56 -3.75
CA SER A 183 27.23 0.11 -3.87
C SER A 183 26.01 -0.18 -4.76
N PRO A 184 26.17 -1.03 -5.81
CA PRO A 184 25.06 -1.46 -6.65
C PRO A 184 24.02 -2.28 -5.86
N GLU A 185 24.39 -2.85 -4.71
CA GLU A 185 23.46 -3.56 -3.84
C GLU A 185 22.34 -2.66 -3.34
N LYS A 186 22.54 -1.34 -3.24
CA LYS A 186 21.52 -0.37 -2.81
C LYS A 186 20.71 0.23 -3.97
N SER A 187 20.70 -0.45 -5.12
CA SER A 187 19.98 0.01 -6.30
C SER A 187 18.47 0.12 -6.06
N ALA A 188 17.88 1.24 -6.52
CA ALA A 188 16.44 1.39 -6.50
C ALA A 188 15.73 0.51 -7.54
N ASN A 189 16.42 0.21 -8.65
CA ASN A 189 15.92 -0.63 -9.74
C ASN A 189 15.98 -2.14 -9.41
N ARG A 190 16.61 -2.50 -8.29
CA ARG A 190 16.67 -3.87 -7.74
C ARG A 190 15.97 -3.97 -6.37
N GLY A 191 15.10 -3.00 -6.05
CA GLY A 191 14.27 -3.03 -4.86
C GLY A 191 14.93 -2.78 -3.50
N ASN A 192 16.21 -2.38 -3.49
CA ASN A 192 16.98 -2.15 -2.26
C ASN A 192 17.23 -0.67 -1.94
N CYS A 193 16.39 0.22 -2.47
CA CYS A 193 16.48 1.66 -2.26
C CYS A 193 16.48 2.05 -0.77
N ILE A 194 17.40 2.93 -0.37
CA ILE A 194 17.45 3.52 0.99
C ILE A 194 16.61 4.77 1.15
N GLN A 195 15.94 5.20 0.07
CA GLN A 195 15.09 6.38 -0.02
C GLN A 195 15.85 7.68 0.35
N PRO A 196 17.03 7.95 -0.24
CA PRO A 196 17.82 9.15 0.09
C PRO A 196 17.07 10.44 -0.29
N CYS A 197 16.22 10.40 -1.30
CA CYS A 197 15.37 11.51 -1.72
C CYS A 197 14.40 12.02 -0.62
N ARG A 198 14.17 11.22 0.43
CA ARG A 198 13.29 11.60 1.56
C ARG A 198 14.04 12.30 2.71
N ARG A 199 15.36 12.47 2.60
CA ARG A 199 16.21 13.13 3.59
C ARG A 199 16.23 14.66 3.37
N LYS A 200 16.82 15.39 4.30
CA LYS A 200 17.16 16.81 4.11
C LYS A 200 18.49 16.90 3.37
N TRP A 201 18.56 17.78 2.37
CA TRP A 201 19.74 18.01 1.53
C TRP A 201 20.01 19.50 1.45
N LEU A 202 21.29 19.87 1.45
CA LEU A 202 21.79 21.15 0.94
C LEU A 202 22.48 20.84 -0.39
N VAL A 203 22.14 21.56 -1.45
CA VAL A 203 22.71 21.37 -2.78
C VAL A 203 23.39 22.67 -3.16
N LYS A 204 24.66 22.58 -3.55
CA LYS A 204 25.44 23.70 -4.10
C LYS A 204 26.01 23.25 -5.44
N ASP A 205 26.12 24.16 -6.39
CA ASP A 205 26.94 23.91 -7.58
C ASP A 205 28.44 24.09 -7.26
N MET A 206 29.29 23.93 -8.28
CA MET A 206 30.74 24.02 -8.12
C MET A 206 31.22 25.44 -7.81
N ASP A 207 30.42 26.46 -8.16
CA ASP A 207 30.72 27.87 -7.91
C ASP A 207 30.22 28.33 -6.53
N ASN A 208 29.85 27.37 -5.66
CA ASN A 208 29.22 27.61 -4.35
C ASN A 208 27.91 28.38 -4.42
N ASN A 209 27.27 28.47 -5.58
CA ASN A 209 25.88 28.92 -5.61
C ASN A 209 25.08 27.87 -4.86
N GLU A 210 24.61 28.26 -3.69
CA GLU A 210 23.56 27.50 -3.05
C GLU A 210 22.41 27.45 -4.05
N TYR A 211 21.91 26.24 -4.30
CA TYR A 211 20.67 26.10 -5.01
C TYR A 211 19.56 26.62 -4.09
N ILE A 212 19.42 27.94 -4.03
CA ILE A 212 18.37 28.68 -3.34
C ILE A 212 17.14 28.61 -4.21
N TYR A 213 16.56 27.44 -4.13
CA TYR A 213 15.15 27.18 -4.02
C TYR A 213 14.16 28.36 -4.19
N ASP A 214 13.87 28.74 -5.43
CA ASP A 214 12.81 29.69 -5.83
C ASP A 214 11.45 29.00 -6.10
N GLY A 215 11.39 27.67 -5.99
CA GLY A 215 10.12 26.93 -6.02
C GLY A 215 10.05 25.50 -6.59
N VAL A 216 11.07 24.63 -6.60
CA VAL A 216 10.88 23.12 -6.56
C VAL A 216 11.86 22.23 -5.70
N ARG A 217 11.61 21.81 -4.43
CA ARG A 217 12.58 20.94 -3.73
C ARG A 217 12.37 19.58 -4.37
N TYR A 218 13.19 19.29 -5.37
CA TYR A 218 12.90 18.26 -6.36
C TYR A 218 12.78 16.84 -5.80
N MET A 219 13.40 16.54 -4.65
CA MET A 219 13.54 15.18 -4.15
C MET A 219 12.36 14.66 -3.29
N ASN A 220 11.46 15.52 -2.84
CA ASN A 220 10.48 15.12 -1.84
C ASN A 220 9.04 15.38 -2.32
N SER A 221 8.51 14.47 -3.13
CA SER A 221 7.14 14.57 -3.63
C SER A 221 6.10 14.31 -2.53
N ARG A 222 4.95 15.00 -2.59
CA ARG A 222 3.74 14.62 -1.85
C ARG A 222 3.24 13.27 -2.33
N ASP A 223 2.38 12.64 -1.55
CA ASP A 223 1.76 11.38 -1.97
C ASP A 223 0.70 11.67 -3.04
N LEU A 224 0.63 10.83 -4.06
CA LEU A 224 -0.44 10.83 -5.03
C LEU A 224 -1.76 10.57 -4.32
N CYS A 225 -2.79 11.35 -4.64
CA CYS A 225 -4.15 11.08 -4.22
C CYS A 225 -5.12 11.67 -5.23
N THR A 226 -5.79 10.78 -5.97
CA THR A 226 -6.81 11.13 -6.97
C THR A 226 -8.25 10.93 -6.46
N ILE A 227 -8.46 10.82 -5.15
CA ILE A 227 -9.77 10.46 -4.57
C ILE A 227 -10.91 11.41 -4.97
N ALA A 228 -10.60 12.69 -5.19
CA ALA A 228 -11.55 13.70 -5.65
C ALA A 228 -11.91 13.58 -7.14
N TYR A 229 -11.11 12.82 -7.91
CA TYR A 229 -11.14 12.74 -9.36
C TYR A 229 -11.49 11.33 -9.88
N ILE A 230 -12.05 10.48 -9.02
CA ILE A 230 -12.47 9.13 -9.41
C ILE A 230 -13.41 9.14 -10.63
N PRO A 231 -14.39 10.06 -10.75
CA PRO A 231 -15.19 10.17 -11.97
C PRO A 231 -14.33 10.36 -13.22
N ASP A 232 -13.40 11.33 -13.22
CA ASP A 232 -12.53 11.61 -14.36
C ASP A 232 -11.68 10.39 -14.76
N LEU A 233 -11.16 9.66 -13.77
CA LEU A 233 -10.34 8.48 -14.01
C LEU A 233 -11.16 7.31 -14.59
N ILE A 234 -12.40 7.12 -14.15
CA ILE A 234 -13.29 6.08 -14.71
C ILE A 234 -13.72 6.46 -16.13
N GLU A 235 -14.07 7.73 -16.36
CA GLU A 235 -14.43 8.26 -17.69
C GLU A 235 -13.26 8.24 -18.68
N ALA A 236 -12.01 8.23 -18.19
CA ALA A 236 -10.82 7.98 -18.99
C ALA A 236 -10.65 6.52 -19.44
N ASN A 237 -11.60 5.65 -19.07
CA ASN A 237 -11.64 4.23 -19.42
C ASN A 237 -10.42 3.45 -18.92
N ILE A 238 -9.97 3.77 -17.70
CA ILE A 238 -8.93 3.03 -16.98
C ILE A 238 -9.54 1.75 -16.40
N ASP A 239 -8.92 0.60 -16.66
CA ASP A 239 -9.46 -0.70 -16.24
C ASP A 239 -9.09 -1.05 -14.80
N ALA A 240 -7.93 -0.60 -14.32
CA ALA A 240 -7.46 -0.90 -12.97
C ALA A 240 -6.81 0.31 -12.24
N PHE A 241 -7.20 0.50 -10.98
CA PHE A 241 -6.69 1.49 -10.05
C PHE A 241 -5.73 0.84 -9.05
N LYS A 242 -4.45 1.19 -9.14
CA LYS A 242 -3.40 0.67 -8.27
C LYS A 242 -3.12 1.59 -7.09
N ILE A 243 -3.14 1.05 -5.87
CA ILE A 243 -2.69 1.75 -4.66
C ILE A 243 -1.20 1.46 -4.42
N GLU A 244 -0.35 2.48 -4.31
CA GLU A 244 1.04 2.31 -3.85
C GLU A 244 1.10 2.22 -2.33
N GLY A 245 1.69 1.13 -1.82
CA GLY A 245 1.80 0.94 -0.38
C GLY A 245 2.42 -0.37 0.08
N ARG A 246 3.22 -1.07 -0.74
CA ARG A 246 3.75 -2.42 -0.42
C ARG A 246 4.71 -2.51 0.77
N MET A 247 5.07 -1.40 1.39
CA MET A 247 5.84 -1.35 2.65
C MET A 247 5.02 -0.77 3.81
N ARG A 248 3.74 -0.49 3.58
CA ARG A 248 2.87 0.17 4.54
C ARG A 248 2.27 -0.82 5.52
N HIS A 249 1.80 -0.27 6.62
CA HIS A 249 1.11 -1.02 7.67
C HIS A 249 -0.21 -1.60 7.12
N PRO A 250 -0.67 -2.80 7.54
CA PRO A 250 -1.97 -3.36 7.11
C PRO A 250 -3.14 -2.36 7.24
N HIS A 251 -3.22 -1.63 8.34
CA HIS A 251 -4.23 -0.57 8.53
C HIS A 251 -4.14 0.59 7.53
N TYR A 252 -2.96 0.93 6.99
CA TYR A 252 -2.90 1.87 5.87
C TYR A 252 -3.58 1.27 4.63
N VAL A 253 -3.30 0.00 4.33
CA VAL A 253 -3.87 -0.68 3.16
C VAL A 253 -5.40 -0.75 3.29
N GLU A 254 -5.91 -1.13 4.45
CA GLU A 254 -7.35 -1.12 4.75
C GLU A 254 -7.99 0.25 4.52
N ILE A 255 -7.50 1.29 5.19
CA ILE A 255 -8.13 2.63 5.13
C ILE A 255 -8.09 3.17 3.70
N VAL A 256 -6.97 3.04 3.00
CA VAL A 256 -6.87 3.52 1.62
C VAL A 256 -7.78 2.70 0.70
N ALA A 257 -7.73 1.36 0.75
CA ALA A 257 -8.58 0.52 -0.10
C ALA A 257 -10.07 0.77 0.16
N LYS A 258 -10.49 0.80 1.43
CA LYS A 258 -11.87 1.12 1.82
C LYS A 258 -12.32 2.48 1.28
N THR A 259 -11.51 3.52 1.47
CA THR A 259 -11.87 4.88 1.03
C THR A 259 -12.02 4.95 -0.50
N TYR A 260 -11.10 4.33 -1.24
CA TYR A 260 -11.19 4.30 -2.71
C TYR A 260 -12.36 3.44 -3.19
N ARG A 261 -12.62 2.29 -2.55
CA ARG A 261 -13.80 1.46 -2.82
C ARG A 261 -15.07 2.29 -2.68
N GLU A 262 -15.25 2.96 -1.54
CA GLU A 262 -16.43 3.80 -1.31
C GLU A 262 -16.59 4.91 -2.37
N ALA A 263 -15.48 5.50 -2.83
CA ALA A 263 -15.51 6.51 -3.88
C ALA A 263 -15.89 5.93 -5.26
N ILE A 264 -15.35 4.76 -5.62
CA ILE A 264 -15.71 4.02 -6.83
C ILE A 264 -17.19 3.64 -6.80
N GLU A 265 -17.67 3.06 -5.70
CA GLU A 265 -19.09 2.73 -5.52
C GLU A 265 -19.97 3.97 -5.60
N ALA A 266 -19.54 5.10 -5.03
CA ALA A 266 -20.31 6.33 -5.09
C ALA A 266 -20.46 6.85 -6.53
N TYR A 267 -19.45 6.72 -7.38
CA TYR A 267 -19.56 7.06 -8.80
C TYR A 267 -20.59 6.17 -9.52
N TYR A 268 -20.43 4.85 -9.44
CA TYR A 268 -21.34 3.92 -10.14
C TYR A 268 -22.78 3.97 -9.63
N ASN A 269 -22.99 4.34 -8.36
CA ASN A 269 -24.33 4.50 -7.78
C ASN A 269 -24.90 5.92 -7.95
N GLY A 270 -24.21 6.85 -8.62
CA GLY A 270 -24.68 8.23 -8.82
C GLY A 270 -24.74 9.06 -7.53
N THR A 271 -23.95 8.73 -6.52
CA THR A 271 -23.93 9.40 -5.20
C THR A 271 -22.59 10.05 -4.85
N PHE A 272 -21.72 10.25 -5.85
CA PHE A 272 -20.44 10.94 -5.68
C PHE A 272 -20.66 12.44 -5.48
N THR A 273 -20.13 13.01 -4.40
CA THR A 273 -20.35 14.44 -4.04
C THR A 273 -19.11 15.04 -3.37
N GLU A 274 -18.95 16.36 -3.46
CA GLU A 274 -17.86 17.08 -2.79
C GLU A 274 -17.81 16.84 -1.27
N LYS A 275 -18.99 16.72 -0.63
CA LYS A 275 -19.09 16.41 0.80
C LYS A 275 -18.44 15.06 1.13
N LYS A 276 -18.70 14.03 0.32
CA LYS A 276 -18.04 12.72 0.48
C LYS A 276 -16.55 12.80 0.21
N VAL A 277 -16.13 13.56 -0.80
CA VAL A 277 -14.70 13.83 -1.09
C VAL A 277 -13.99 14.42 0.13
N GLY A 278 -14.58 15.44 0.78
CA GLY A 278 -14.00 16.02 1.99
C GLY A 278 -13.86 15.02 3.14
N TRP A 279 -14.83 14.11 3.30
CA TRP A 279 -14.76 13.04 4.29
C TRP A 279 -13.68 12.01 3.96
N TRP A 280 -13.61 11.55 2.71
CA TRP A 280 -12.58 10.61 2.24
C TRP A 280 -11.17 11.17 2.42
N VAL A 281 -10.93 12.44 2.07
CA VAL A 281 -9.65 13.11 2.30
C VAL A 281 -9.32 13.15 3.79
N THR A 282 -10.32 13.32 4.67
CA THR A 282 -10.14 13.30 6.13
C THR A 282 -9.73 11.91 6.62
N GLU A 283 -10.34 10.83 6.11
CA GLU A 283 -9.95 9.46 6.44
C GLU A 283 -8.52 9.15 5.98
N LEU A 284 -8.16 9.51 4.75
CA LEU A 284 -6.82 9.29 4.20
C LEU A 284 -5.75 10.06 4.99
N LYS A 285 -6.07 11.24 5.55
CA LYS A 285 -5.16 12.00 6.42
C LYS A 285 -4.87 11.29 7.75
N LYS A 286 -5.68 10.30 8.17
CA LYS A 286 -5.43 9.53 9.41
C LYS A 286 -4.28 8.54 9.24
N VAL A 287 -4.06 8.00 8.06
CA VAL A 287 -2.95 7.06 7.82
C VAL A 287 -1.71 7.79 7.31
N TYR A 288 -0.58 7.08 7.22
CA TYR A 288 0.68 7.72 6.82
C TYR A 288 0.50 8.48 5.52
N ASN A 289 0.85 9.76 5.51
CA ASN A 289 0.88 10.57 4.30
C ASN A 289 1.92 11.68 4.40
N ARG A 290 2.29 12.27 3.25
CA ARG A 290 3.22 13.41 3.18
C ARG A 290 2.54 14.65 2.59
N GLY A 291 1.23 14.76 2.76
CA GLY A 291 0.39 15.65 1.98
C GLY A 291 0.03 15.02 0.64
N PHE A 292 -0.93 15.63 -0.06
CA PHE A 292 -1.52 15.08 -1.26
C PHE A 292 -1.28 15.98 -2.49
N THR A 293 -1.14 15.33 -3.64
CA THR A 293 -1.13 15.93 -4.98
C THR A 293 -1.89 15.03 -5.95
N PRO A 294 -2.60 15.57 -6.95
CA PRO A 294 -3.14 14.75 -8.03
C PRO A 294 -2.07 14.28 -9.01
N GLY A 295 -0.79 14.62 -8.81
CA GLY A 295 0.29 14.23 -9.71
C GLY A 295 0.14 14.85 -11.10
N PHE A 296 0.43 14.08 -12.15
CA PHE A 296 0.51 14.56 -13.52
C PHE A 296 -0.81 14.51 -14.30
N TYR A 297 -1.89 13.96 -13.71
CA TYR A 297 -3.15 13.68 -14.41
C TYR A 297 -3.77 14.93 -15.05
N PHE A 298 -3.73 16.08 -14.37
CA PHE A 298 -4.44 17.29 -14.80
C PHE A 298 -3.52 18.44 -15.20
N LYS A 299 -2.33 18.50 -14.59
CA LYS A 299 -1.34 19.55 -14.87
C LYS A 299 0.04 19.04 -14.57
N ARG A 300 1.05 19.73 -15.12
CA ARG A 300 2.44 19.51 -14.71
C ARG A 300 2.59 19.87 -13.22
N PRO A 301 3.16 18.99 -12.38
CA PRO A 301 3.44 19.31 -10.99
C PRO A 301 4.35 20.53 -10.84
N THR A 302 4.11 21.29 -9.78
CA THR A 302 4.84 22.51 -9.40
C THR A 302 5.41 22.35 -7.99
N GLU A 303 6.05 23.39 -7.44
CA GLU A 303 6.45 23.44 -6.02
C GLU A 303 5.43 22.82 -5.07
N LYS A 304 4.18 23.23 -5.25
CA LYS A 304 3.08 23.00 -4.31
C LYS A 304 2.74 21.51 -4.21
N ASP A 305 3.20 20.71 -5.16
CA ASP A 305 3.03 19.26 -5.23
C ASP A 305 4.15 18.49 -4.52
N HIS A 306 5.09 19.20 -3.92
CA HIS A 306 6.17 18.63 -3.12
C HIS A 306 5.98 18.93 -1.62
N GLN A 307 6.62 18.10 -0.79
CA GLN A 307 6.62 18.22 0.66
C GLN A 307 7.95 18.78 1.14
N HIS A 308 7.93 20.06 1.46
CA HIS A 308 9.12 20.82 1.85
C HIS A 308 9.18 21.02 3.36
N ASN A 309 8.05 21.21 4.00
CA ASN A 309 8.07 21.66 5.39
C ASN A 309 8.48 20.53 6.35
N TYR A 310 8.10 19.29 6.04
CA TYR A 310 8.30 18.16 6.94
C TYR A 310 8.89 16.93 6.21
N PRO A 311 10.01 16.36 6.67
CA PRO A 311 10.57 15.15 6.05
C PRO A 311 9.78 13.88 6.39
N TYR A 312 8.89 13.93 7.38
CA TYR A 312 8.21 12.78 7.98
C TYR A 312 6.71 12.73 7.68
N ASN A 313 6.01 11.77 8.29
CA ASN A 313 4.56 11.58 8.23
C ASN A 313 3.81 12.82 8.75
N LEU A 314 2.86 13.34 7.97
CA LEU A 314 1.99 14.43 8.42
C LEU A 314 0.82 13.96 9.29
N SER A 315 0.44 12.69 9.25
CA SER A 315 -0.64 12.20 10.12
C SER A 315 -0.20 12.25 11.58
N HIS A 316 -1.06 12.86 12.42
CA HIS A 316 -0.92 12.90 13.86
C HIS A 316 -1.49 11.66 14.57
N TYR A 317 -2.13 10.75 13.83
CA TYR A 317 -2.64 9.50 14.39
C TYR A 317 -1.52 8.48 14.60
N ARG A 318 -1.71 7.63 15.59
CA ARG A 318 -0.73 6.61 15.98
C ARG A 318 -1.39 5.40 16.60
N TYR A 319 -0.64 4.30 16.59
CA TYR A 319 -1.00 3.04 17.25
C TYR A 319 -0.38 3.03 18.64
N ILE A 320 -1.23 2.97 19.67
CA ILE A 320 -0.77 2.88 21.05
C ILE A 320 -1.02 1.46 21.52
N LYS A 321 0.05 0.68 21.70
CA LYS A 321 -0.06 -0.65 22.29
C LYS A 321 -0.54 -0.52 23.72
N VAL A 322 -1.68 -1.12 24.05
CA VAL A 322 -2.28 -1.08 25.39
C VAL A 322 -2.18 -2.41 26.14
N GLY A 323 -1.99 -3.52 25.42
CA GLY A 323 -1.92 -4.84 26.03
C GLY A 323 -1.66 -5.96 25.02
N LYS A 324 -1.97 -7.18 25.45
CA LYS A 324 -1.85 -8.42 24.64
C LYS A 324 -2.98 -9.41 24.96
N ILE A 325 -3.38 -10.20 23.98
CA ILE A 325 -4.39 -11.26 24.13
C ILE A 325 -3.76 -12.42 24.87
N ILE A 326 -4.35 -12.88 25.98
CA ILE A 326 -3.83 -14.01 26.77
C ILE A 326 -4.64 -15.27 26.53
N ASP A 327 -5.95 -15.10 26.35
CA ASP A 327 -6.91 -16.19 26.22
C ASP A 327 -8.11 -15.72 25.36
N TYR A 328 -8.82 -16.65 24.73
CA TYR A 328 -9.96 -16.37 23.87
C TYR A 328 -11.01 -17.48 23.99
N ASN A 329 -12.25 -17.09 24.30
CA ASN A 329 -13.39 -17.99 24.31
C ASN A 329 -14.19 -17.84 23.01
N ALA A 330 -14.13 -18.87 22.17
CA ALA A 330 -14.81 -18.89 20.87
C ALA A 330 -16.34 -18.88 21.00
N ASN A 331 -16.92 -19.51 22.03
CA ASN A 331 -18.38 -19.65 22.18
C ASN A 331 -19.09 -18.30 22.35
N ASN A 332 -18.41 -17.29 22.92
CA ASN A 332 -18.97 -15.95 23.12
C ASN A 332 -18.12 -14.82 22.52
N GLN A 333 -17.10 -15.18 21.74
CA GLN A 333 -16.15 -14.26 21.10
C GLN A 333 -15.47 -13.30 22.09
N MET A 334 -15.22 -13.73 23.33
CA MET A 334 -14.58 -12.88 24.34
C MET A 334 -13.08 -13.19 24.44
N ALA A 335 -12.26 -12.19 24.13
CA ALA A 335 -10.84 -12.22 24.39
C ALA A 335 -10.52 -11.69 25.80
N THR A 336 -9.62 -12.36 26.50
CA THR A 336 -9.01 -11.88 27.73
C THR A 336 -7.72 -11.13 27.38
N ILE A 337 -7.68 -9.84 27.71
CA ILE A 337 -6.57 -8.92 27.44
C ILE A 337 -5.83 -8.65 28.75
N LEU A 338 -4.51 -8.86 28.75
CA LEU A 338 -3.64 -8.30 29.78
C LEU A 338 -3.27 -6.88 29.37
N LEU A 339 -3.92 -5.92 30.02
CA LEU A 339 -3.67 -4.50 29.82
C LEU A 339 -2.46 -4.08 30.66
N ASP A 340 -1.40 -3.65 29.98
CA ASP A 340 -0.12 -3.27 30.59
C ASP A 340 0.26 -1.80 30.32
N ASN A 341 -0.58 -1.07 29.57
CA ASN A 341 -0.35 0.33 29.25
C ASN A 341 -1.65 1.12 28.99
N GLY A 342 -1.97 2.06 29.87
CA GLY A 342 -3.04 3.04 29.63
C GLY A 342 -4.43 2.50 29.92
N TYR A 343 -5.43 2.94 29.14
CA TYR A 343 -6.84 2.60 29.32
C TYR A 343 -7.44 2.15 28.00
N MET A 344 -8.53 1.40 28.05
CA MET A 344 -9.42 1.17 26.91
C MET A 344 -10.79 1.81 27.21
N GLU A 345 -11.35 2.47 26.21
CA GLU A 345 -12.70 3.06 26.27
C GLU A 345 -13.63 2.30 25.33
N LYS A 346 -14.91 2.22 25.71
CA LYS A 346 -15.96 1.71 24.84
C LYS A 346 -15.93 2.47 23.52
N ASN A 347 -16.02 1.74 22.42
CA ASN A 347 -15.96 2.28 21.07
C ASN A 347 -14.59 2.84 20.63
N SER A 348 -13.51 2.54 21.39
CA SER A 348 -12.14 2.83 20.92
C SER A 348 -11.87 2.14 19.60
N ASP A 349 -11.13 2.81 18.72
CA ASP A 349 -10.61 2.23 17.49
C ASP A 349 -9.48 1.25 17.83
N VAL A 350 -9.78 -0.04 17.78
CA VAL A 350 -8.93 -1.13 18.26
C VAL A 350 -8.42 -1.94 17.09
N ILE A 351 -7.11 -2.17 17.08
CA ILE A 351 -6.43 -3.06 16.14
C ILE A 351 -5.76 -4.19 16.94
N ILE A 352 -6.04 -5.44 16.58
CA ILE A 352 -5.42 -6.63 17.14
C ILE A 352 -4.57 -7.28 16.03
N MET A 353 -3.29 -7.45 16.32
CA MET A 353 -2.33 -8.08 15.40
C MET A 353 -1.07 -8.53 16.15
N GLY A 354 -0.41 -9.57 15.65
CA GLY A 354 0.85 -10.09 16.17
C GLY A 354 2.00 -9.92 15.17
N LYS A 355 3.24 -10.04 15.63
CA LYS A 355 4.40 -10.03 14.70
C LYS A 355 4.47 -11.35 13.91
N SER A 356 4.20 -12.46 14.59
CA SER A 356 4.34 -13.83 14.09
C SER A 356 3.00 -14.53 13.82
N SER A 357 1.88 -13.83 13.91
CA SER A 357 0.55 -14.34 13.53
C SER A 357 0.13 -13.81 12.16
N ASP A 358 -0.92 -14.36 11.59
CA ASP A 358 -1.63 -13.77 10.45
C ASP A 358 -2.90 -13.02 10.88
N THR A 359 -3.01 -12.71 12.17
CA THR A 359 -4.15 -11.99 12.70
C THR A 359 -4.11 -10.54 12.27
N TYR A 360 -5.24 -10.08 11.76
CA TYR A 360 -5.55 -8.66 11.63
C TYR A 360 -7.03 -8.47 11.94
N ILE A 361 -7.33 -7.81 13.06
CA ILE A 361 -8.69 -7.47 13.46
C ILE A 361 -8.72 -5.97 13.70
N HIS A 362 -9.59 -5.26 12.99
CA HIS A 362 -9.87 -3.86 13.22
C HIS A 362 -11.34 -3.68 13.58
N GLN A 363 -11.59 -3.08 14.74
CA GLN A 363 -12.94 -2.87 15.26
C GLN A 363 -13.04 -1.60 16.09
N GLN A 364 -14.14 -0.87 15.95
CA GLN A 364 -14.44 0.28 16.82
C GLN A 364 -15.42 -0.11 17.91
N LYS A 365 -16.57 -0.71 17.55
CA LYS A 365 -17.57 -1.15 18.54
C LYS A 365 -17.04 -2.31 19.36
N ASN A 366 -16.82 -2.07 20.65
CA ASN A 366 -16.31 -3.07 21.57
C ASN A 366 -17.13 -3.10 22.86
N VAL A 367 -17.31 -4.30 23.40
CA VAL A 367 -17.93 -4.53 24.72
C VAL A 367 -16.80 -4.89 25.67
N LEU A 368 -16.57 -4.02 26.64
CA LEU A 368 -15.53 -4.20 27.66
C LEU A 368 -16.15 -4.69 28.97
N LYS A 369 -15.54 -5.73 29.56
CA LYS A 369 -15.88 -6.23 30.89
C LYS A 369 -14.67 -6.21 31.81
N TYR A 370 -14.85 -5.71 33.02
CA TYR A 370 -13.85 -5.72 34.09
C TYR A 370 -14.51 -6.21 35.39
N LYS A 371 -13.90 -7.19 36.05
CA LYS A 371 -14.48 -7.88 37.23
C LYS A 371 -15.95 -8.30 37.01
N GLY A 372 -16.25 -8.86 35.85
CA GLY A 372 -17.58 -9.35 35.47
C GLY A 372 -18.59 -8.28 35.00
N LYS A 373 -18.35 -6.99 35.27
CA LYS A 373 -19.27 -5.90 34.92
C LYS A 373 -18.92 -5.27 33.58
N ILE A 374 -19.93 -4.90 32.79
CA ILE A 374 -19.75 -4.10 31.57
C ILE A 374 -19.33 -2.68 31.97
N ILE A 375 -18.29 -2.16 31.33
CA ILE A 375 -17.69 -0.87 31.68
C ILE A 375 -17.57 0.02 30.44
N LYS A 376 -17.66 1.34 30.64
CA LYS A 376 -17.39 2.34 29.60
C LYS A 376 -15.90 2.59 29.40
N ARG A 377 -15.11 2.40 30.46
CA ARG A 377 -13.65 2.62 30.45
C ARG A 377 -12.99 1.71 31.47
N THR A 378 -11.84 1.14 31.14
CA THR A 378 -11.07 0.29 32.05
C THR A 378 -10.36 1.13 33.11
N PRO A 379 -9.97 0.54 34.26
CA PRO A 379 -8.89 1.10 35.07
C PRO A 379 -7.59 1.19 34.26
N ARG A 380 -6.59 1.93 34.79
CA ARG A 380 -5.29 2.06 34.13
C ARG A 380 -4.50 0.76 34.28
N GLY A 381 -4.07 0.17 33.16
CA GLY A 381 -3.02 -0.84 33.17
C GLY A 381 -1.64 -0.17 33.13
N THR A 382 -0.69 -0.68 33.92
CA THR A 382 0.73 -0.28 33.86
C THR A 382 1.64 -1.51 33.82
N LYS A 383 2.94 -1.30 33.56
CA LYS A 383 3.92 -2.39 33.60
C LYS A 383 4.02 -3.05 34.98
N LYS A 384 3.83 -2.28 36.05
CA LYS A 384 3.84 -2.76 37.45
C LYS A 384 2.48 -3.39 37.81
N ASP A 385 1.40 -2.66 37.54
CA ASP A 385 0.03 -3.05 37.88
C ASP A 385 -0.74 -3.40 36.60
N LYS A 386 -0.56 -4.63 36.14
CA LYS A 386 -1.27 -5.15 34.95
C LYS A 386 -2.67 -5.57 35.36
N ILE A 387 -3.65 -5.34 34.48
CA ILE A 387 -5.04 -5.74 34.74
C ILE A 387 -5.58 -6.64 33.63
N TYR A 388 -6.48 -7.55 34.00
CA TYR A 388 -7.20 -8.39 33.05
C TYR A 388 -8.53 -7.73 32.69
N VAL A 389 -8.76 -7.55 31.39
CA VAL A 389 -9.99 -7.00 30.82
C VAL A 389 -10.50 -7.99 29.79
N LYS A 390 -11.81 -8.23 29.77
CA LYS A 390 -12.41 -9.03 28.69
C LYS A 390 -13.02 -8.10 27.65
N MET A 391 -12.79 -8.39 26.37
CA MET A 391 -13.34 -7.62 25.25
C MET A 391 -13.95 -8.57 24.22
N LYS A 392 -15.14 -8.23 23.71
CA LYS A 392 -15.70 -8.93 22.55
C LYS A 392 -14.89 -8.60 21.29
N VAL A 393 -14.43 -9.62 20.57
CA VAL A 393 -13.63 -9.47 19.34
C VAL A 393 -14.39 -10.00 18.12
N ASN A 394 -14.18 -9.39 16.95
CA ASN A 394 -14.95 -9.69 15.74
C ASN A 394 -14.46 -10.94 14.99
N ASP A 395 -13.24 -11.39 15.27
CA ASP A 395 -12.61 -12.55 14.63
C ASP A 395 -11.68 -13.23 15.65
N VAL A 396 -11.14 -14.40 15.28
CA VAL A 396 -10.31 -15.24 16.14
C VAL A 396 -8.91 -14.64 16.28
N PRO A 397 -8.49 -14.20 17.49
CA PRO A 397 -7.13 -13.79 17.75
C PRO A 397 -6.24 -14.97 18.15
N GLU A 398 -4.95 -14.81 17.96
CA GLU A 398 -3.91 -15.67 18.55
C GLU A 398 -3.68 -15.30 20.02
N THR A 399 -3.58 -16.32 20.86
CA THR A 399 -3.56 -16.17 22.32
C THR A 399 -2.12 -16.21 22.88
N GLN A 400 -1.96 -16.43 24.19
CA GLN A 400 -0.66 -16.55 24.86
C GLN A 400 0.27 -15.34 24.68
N GLY A 401 -0.31 -14.19 24.35
CA GLY A 401 0.40 -12.95 24.12
C GLY A 401 0.99 -12.81 22.72
N VAL A 402 0.69 -13.69 21.77
CA VAL A 402 1.12 -13.54 20.37
C VAL A 402 0.54 -12.25 19.79
N ASP A 403 -0.78 -12.10 19.84
CA ASP A 403 -1.44 -10.89 19.39
C ASP A 403 -1.39 -9.78 20.43
N LYS A 404 -1.11 -8.58 19.93
CA LYS A 404 -1.07 -7.35 20.71
C LYS A 404 -2.30 -6.52 20.39
N VAL A 405 -2.75 -5.76 21.39
CA VAL A 405 -3.90 -4.87 21.26
C VAL A 405 -3.39 -3.43 21.18
N TYR A 406 -3.80 -2.73 20.12
CA TYR A 406 -3.45 -1.34 19.86
C TYR A 406 -4.72 -0.49 19.83
N ILE A 407 -4.63 0.73 20.34
CA ILE A 407 -5.64 1.77 20.10
C ILE A 407 -5.09 2.71 19.03
N PHE A 408 -5.84 2.88 17.94
CA PHE A 408 -5.56 3.89 16.93
C PHE A 408 -6.18 5.22 17.33
N THR A 409 -5.37 6.27 17.48
CA THR A 409 -5.87 7.55 17.99
C THR A 409 -4.99 8.73 17.60
N ASN A 410 -5.59 9.92 17.53
CA ASN A 410 -4.89 11.20 17.46
C ASN A 410 -4.69 11.86 18.83
N LYS A 411 -5.20 11.26 19.92
CA LYS A 411 -5.05 11.82 21.27
C LYS A 411 -3.58 11.69 21.71
N THR A 412 -2.97 12.82 22.06
CA THR A 412 -1.70 12.84 22.77
C THR A 412 -1.90 12.60 24.27
N TYR A 413 -1.22 11.63 24.87
CA TYR A 413 -1.26 11.42 26.33
C TYR A 413 -0.59 12.57 27.13
N LYS A 414 -0.05 13.60 26.46
CA LYS A 414 0.37 14.88 27.04
C LYS A 414 0.19 16.00 26.00
N LYS A 415 -0.40 17.14 26.41
CA LYS A 415 -0.18 18.42 25.72
C LYS A 415 1.33 18.68 25.77
N GLN A 416 2.03 18.55 24.64
CA GLN A 416 3.26 19.33 24.48
C GLN A 416 2.79 20.73 24.12
N SER A 417 2.95 21.65 25.07
CA SER A 417 2.93 23.08 24.78
C SER A 417 4.12 23.35 23.87
N TYR A 418 3.89 23.45 22.58
CA TYR A 418 4.83 24.13 21.70
C TYR A 418 4.59 25.63 21.94
N SER A 419 5.56 26.31 22.53
CA SER A 419 5.66 27.76 22.39
C SER A 419 5.95 28.05 20.92
N LEU A 420 5.22 29.03 20.37
CA LEU A 420 5.34 29.51 18.99
C LEU A 420 6.80 29.83 18.61
#